data_AF-A0A954TNX7-F1
#
_entry.id   AF-A0A954TNX7-F1
#
_cell.length_a   1.000
_cell.length_b   1.000
_cell.length_c   1.000
_cell.angle_alpha   90.00
_cell.angle_beta   90.00
_cell.angle_gamma   90.00
#
_symmetry.space_group_name_H-M   'P 1'
#
loop_
_entity.id
_entity.type
_entity.pdbx_description
1 polymer ?
#
loop_
_entity_poly.entity_id
_entity_poly.type
_entity_poly.pdbx_seq_one_letter_code
_entity_poly.pdbx_strand_id
1 'polypeptide(L)'
;IIEDRKFKSGPEGKIPKMGPRPDHINDPSYDRAAVDLPGLKLLGDRQLSFLHQWSQDWTGAEMKCVLSQTAFCGAVHLHGSPDNRLLADLDSNAWPQTGRNKALTEIRRAWAPHLCGDQHLAVVVKHGINEQRDGPYGFTSPAIVNTIYGRWWWPEDEKPGPNPVPNSPLPWTGDFLDGLGNKIHMMAYANPPDRNVETKRADGFGIARFNKLTRQVTFECWPRFASVDNGDGAQFPGWPITVNYRDNDGRKVVGYLPEIVAAGETKPVIQVIDNRTNEILYTVRSDSNRFRPPVYSQGTFTVKVGINKPDLKTIEGLQPNDANASQPITLTF
;
A
#
# COMPACT_ATOMS: atom_id res chain seq x y z
N ILE A 1 -10.90 -7.69 -3.82
CA ILE A 1 -10.12 -8.09 -5.01
C ILE A 1 -10.44 -7.09 -6.11
N ILE A 2 -9.43 -6.61 -6.82
CA ILE A 2 -9.59 -5.70 -7.95
C ILE A 2 -9.04 -6.33 -9.24
N GLU A 3 -9.57 -5.90 -10.39
CA GLU A 3 -9.17 -6.40 -11.72
C GLU A 3 -8.30 -5.36 -12.44
N ASP A 4 -7.13 -5.08 -11.89
CA ASP A 4 -6.18 -4.07 -12.39
C ASP A 4 -5.68 -4.36 -13.81
N ARG A 5 -5.68 -5.60 -14.29
CA ARG A 5 -5.30 -5.91 -15.68
C ARG A 5 -6.38 -5.63 -16.72
N LYS A 6 -7.67 -5.72 -16.34
CA LYS A 6 -8.79 -5.59 -17.29
C LYS A 6 -9.06 -4.14 -17.67
N PHE A 7 -8.98 -3.24 -16.71
CA PHE A 7 -9.38 -1.84 -16.89
C PHE A 7 -8.21 -0.91 -17.23
N LYS A 8 -6.98 -1.39 -17.09
CA LYS A 8 -5.79 -0.60 -17.31
C LYS A 8 -5.61 -0.30 -18.79
N SER A 9 -5.23 0.94 -19.08
CA SER A 9 -4.84 1.34 -20.43
C SER A 9 -3.58 0.61 -20.86
N GLY A 10 -3.55 0.04 -22.06
CA GLY A 10 -2.30 -0.38 -22.69
C GLY A 10 -1.49 0.84 -23.16
N PRO A 11 -0.15 0.84 -23.04
CA PRO A 11 0.68 1.96 -23.45
C PRO A 11 0.83 2.09 -24.98
N GLU A 12 0.69 0.99 -25.72
CA GLU A 12 0.81 0.99 -27.18
C GLU A 12 -0.19 1.95 -27.85
N GLY A 13 0.35 2.86 -28.67
CA GLY A 13 -0.43 3.88 -29.37
C GLY A 13 -0.97 5.02 -28.49
N LYS A 14 -0.72 5.02 -27.18
CA LYS A 14 -1.21 6.05 -26.24
C LYS A 14 -0.12 6.96 -25.68
N ILE A 15 1.13 6.51 -25.67
CA ILE A 15 2.30 7.28 -25.21
C ILE A 15 3.44 7.16 -26.22
N PRO A 16 4.45 8.06 -26.18
CA PRO A 16 5.63 7.94 -27.03
C PRO A 16 6.38 6.62 -26.76
N LYS A 17 6.97 6.03 -27.81
CA LYS A 17 7.85 4.87 -27.65
C LYS A 17 9.17 5.32 -27.03
N MET A 18 9.48 4.85 -25.82
CA MET A 18 10.67 5.23 -25.05
C MET A 18 11.59 4.05 -24.69
N GLY A 19 11.39 2.92 -25.36
CA GLY A 19 12.14 1.69 -25.15
C GLY A 19 11.88 0.67 -26.26
N PRO A 20 12.49 -0.52 -26.15
CA PRO A 20 12.35 -1.58 -27.16
C PRO A 20 10.91 -2.10 -27.26
N ARG A 21 10.16 -2.06 -26.16
CA ARG A 21 8.74 -2.42 -26.07
C ARG A 21 7.89 -1.20 -25.71
N PRO A 22 6.58 -1.19 -26.05
CA PRO A 22 5.69 -0.08 -25.71
C PRO A 22 5.56 0.21 -24.20
N ASP A 23 5.81 -0.79 -23.36
CA ASP A 23 5.71 -0.74 -21.91
C ASP A 23 7.06 -0.52 -21.20
N HIS A 24 8.15 -0.35 -21.95
CA HIS A 24 9.50 -0.19 -21.41
C HIS A 24 9.99 1.26 -21.58
N ILE A 25 10.58 1.81 -20.52
CA ILE A 25 11.33 3.06 -20.56
C ILE A 25 12.74 2.79 -20.04
N ASN A 26 13.76 3.21 -20.79
CA ASN A 26 15.17 2.96 -20.46
C ASN A 26 16.01 4.24 -20.33
N ASP A 27 15.59 5.34 -20.96
CA ASP A 27 16.33 6.61 -20.93
C ASP A 27 16.06 7.37 -19.62
N PRO A 28 17.07 7.60 -18.77
CA PRO A 28 16.91 8.33 -17.51
C PRO A 28 16.54 9.81 -17.69
N SER A 29 16.73 10.38 -18.88
CA SER A 29 16.41 11.78 -19.18
C SER A 29 14.95 12.02 -19.56
N TYR A 30 14.11 10.98 -19.59
CA TYR A 30 12.71 11.10 -20.02
C TYR A 30 11.86 11.95 -19.06
N ASP A 31 10.90 12.67 -19.63
CA ASP A 31 9.88 13.37 -18.85
C ASP A 31 8.82 12.38 -18.35
N ARG A 32 8.76 12.19 -17.03
CA ARG A 32 7.76 11.34 -16.37
C ARG A 32 6.31 11.77 -16.64
N ALA A 33 6.08 13.06 -16.88
CA ALA A 33 4.75 13.59 -17.21
C ALA A 33 4.31 13.21 -18.62
N ALA A 34 5.25 12.94 -19.54
CA ALA A 34 4.94 12.55 -20.91
C ALA A 34 4.21 11.19 -21.04
N VAL A 35 4.18 10.41 -19.95
CA VAL A 35 3.45 9.13 -19.89
C VAL A 35 2.23 9.18 -18.97
N ASP A 36 2.03 10.21 -18.14
CA ASP A 36 0.83 10.36 -17.29
C ASP A 36 -0.20 11.29 -17.95
N LEU A 37 -0.79 10.82 -19.06
CA LEU A 37 -1.66 11.63 -19.91
C LEU A 37 -3.14 11.59 -19.45
N PRO A 38 -3.91 12.68 -19.69
CA PRO A 38 -5.35 12.69 -19.48
C PRO A 38 -6.06 11.56 -20.24
N GLY A 39 -7.06 10.96 -19.61
CA GLY A 39 -7.85 9.88 -20.19
C GLY A 39 -7.26 8.48 -20.01
N LEU A 40 -5.99 8.35 -19.60
CA LEU A 40 -5.45 7.06 -19.20
C LEU A 40 -6.09 6.57 -17.90
N LYS A 41 -6.37 5.26 -17.85
CA LYS A 41 -7.04 4.61 -16.72
C LYS A 41 -6.18 3.48 -16.20
N LEU A 42 -6.17 3.32 -14.87
CA LEU A 42 -5.64 2.14 -14.18
C LEU A 42 -6.78 1.18 -13.81
N LEU A 43 -7.59 1.56 -12.83
CA LEU A 43 -8.72 0.74 -12.38
C LEU A 43 -10.02 1.05 -13.13
N GLY A 44 -10.11 2.21 -13.78
CA GLY A 44 -11.36 2.70 -14.35
C GLY A 44 -12.38 3.09 -13.27
N ASP A 45 -13.47 3.75 -13.69
CA ASP A 45 -14.39 4.41 -12.75
C ASP A 45 -15.24 3.41 -11.95
N ARG A 46 -15.54 2.23 -12.53
CA ARG A 46 -16.27 1.16 -11.85
C ARG A 46 -15.50 0.58 -10.65
N GLN A 47 -14.21 0.27 -10.81
CA GLN A 47 -13.41 -0.27 -9.71
C GLN A 47 -13.11 0.78 -8.64
N LEU A 48 -12.89 2.04 -9.04
CA LEU A 48 -12.75 3.14 -8.08
C LEU A 48 -14.04 3.36 -7.27
N SER A 49 -15.21 3.32 -7.92
CA SER A 49 -16.50 3.41 -7.23
C SER A 49 -16.73 2.22 -6.30
N PHE A 50 -16.34 1.01 -6.73
CA PHE A 50 -16.36 -0.18 -5.87
C PHE A 50 -15.46 -0.01 -4.64
N LEU A 51 -14.20 0.39 -4.81
CA LEU A 51 -13.28 0.62 -3.68
C LEU A 51 -13.83 1.69 -2.72
N HIS A 52 -14.39 2.76 -3.28
CA HIS A 52 -15.02 3.83 -2.51
C HIS A 52 -16.15 3.31 -1.63
N GLN A 53 -17.07 2.51 -2.17
CA GLN A 53 -18.18 1.92 -1.42
C GLN A 53 -17.70 0.83 -0.45
N TRP A 54 -16.79 -0.05 -0.91
CA TRP A 54 -16.21 -1.13 -0.12
C TRP A 54 -15.43 -0.61 1.08
N SER A 55 -14.74 0.53 0.97
CA SER A 55 -14.02 1.13 2.11
C SER A 55 -14.97 1.49 3.27
N GLN A 56 -16.23 1.81 2.96
CA GLN A 56 -17.23 2.25 3.91
C GLN A 56 -18.06 1.10 4.51
N ASP A 57 -18.16 -0.04 3.84
CA ASP A 57 -18.90 -1.21 4.31
C ASP A 57 -17.99 -2.18 5.08
N TRP A 58 -18.23 -2.34 6.37
CA TRP A 58 -17.47 -3.22 7.26
C TRP A 58 -18.26 -4.46 7.68
N THR A 59 -19.36 -4.77 7.00
CA THR A 59 -20.15 -5.99 7.26
C THR A 59 -19.26 -7.23 7.20
N GLY A 60 -19.22 -8.00 8.29
CA GLY A 60 -18.40 -9.22 8.38
C GLY A 60 -16.88 -9.01 8.40
N ALA A 61 -16.40 -7.77 8.43
CA ALA A 61 -14.97 -7.45 8.39
C ALA A 61 -14.51 -6.76 9.67
N GLU A 62 -13.38 -7.22 10.22
CA GLU A 62 -12.66 -6.51 11.30
C GLU A 62 -11.42 -5.79 10.79
N MET A 63 -10.74 -6.35 9.80
CA MET A 63 -9.59 -5.78 9.09
C MET A 63 -9.81 -6.04 7.60
N LYS A 64 -9.24 -5.20 6.75
CA LYS A 64 -9.38 -5.31 5.29
C LYS A 64 -8.02 -5.45 4.64
N CYS A 65 -7.98 -5.99 3.43
CA CYS A 65 -6.84 -5.91 2.52
C CYS A 65 -7.33 -5.83 1.07
N VAL A 66 -6.49 -5.32 0.18
CA VAL A 66 -6.76 -5.28 -1.25
C VAL A 66 -5.85 -6.24 -1.98
N LEU A 67 -6.42 -7.06 -2.85
CA LEU A 67 -5.70 -7.99 -3.72
C LEU A 67 -5.78 -7.50 -5.15
N SER A 68 -4.63 -7.39 -5.81
CA SER A 68 -4.50 -7.07 -7.24
C SER A 68 -3.53 -8.05 -7.92
N GLN A 69 -3.46 -8.01 -9.25
CA GLN A 69 -2.49 -8.81 -10.00
C GLN A 69 -1.06 -8.31 -9.77
N THR A 70 -0.81 -7.00 -9.89
CA THR A 70 0.55 -6.43 -9.83
C THR A 70 0.70 -5.23 -8.86
N ALA A 71 1.94 -4.89 -8.54
CA ALA A 71 2.33 -3.88 -7.56
C ALA A 71 2.00 -2.45 -8.01
N PHE A 72 1.54 -1.58 -7.08
CA PHE A 72 1.33 -0.14 -7.32
C PHE A 72 2.65 0.67 -7.30
N CYS A 73 3.76 0.07 -7.73
CA CYS A 73 5.07 0.71 -7.84
C CYS A 73 6.01 -0.09 -8.75
N GLY A 74 7.00 0.59 -9.34
CA GLY A 74 8.10 -0.02 -10.08
C GLY A 74 9.25 -0.40 -9.16
N ALA A 75 9.11 -1.51 -8.42
CA ALA A 75 10.12 -1.97 -7.47
C ALA A 75 11.22 -2.87 -8.09
N VAL A 76 11.24 -3.00 -9.42
CA VAL A 76 12.17 -3.86 -10.15
C VAL A 76 13.02 -3.00 -11.06
N HIS A 77 14.34 -3.19 -11.01
CA HIS A 77 15.29 -2.48 -11.87
C HIS A 77 15.94 -3.39 -12.91
N LEU A 78 16.16 -4.67 -12.61
CA LEU A 78 16.80 -5.62 -13.53
C LEU A 78 15.79 -6.70 -13.92
N HIS A 79 15.69 -7.00 -15.22
CA HIS A 79 14.62 -7.81 -15.80
C HIS A 79 15.18 -8.96 -16.66
N GLY A 80 14.88 -10.20 -16.30
CA GLY A 80 15.30 -11.39 -17.06
C GLY A 80 16.78 -11.75 -16.87
N SER A 81 17.69 -10.78 -16.89
CA SER A 81 19.12 -10.94 -16.62
C SER A 81 19.67 -9.78 -15.76
N PRO A 82 20.80 -9.98 -15.06
CA PRO A 82 21.46 -8.91 -14.29
C PRO A 82 21.92 -7.71 -15.14
N ASP A 83 22.19 -7.92 -16.43
CA ASP A 83 22.66 -6.86 -17.34
C ASP A 83 21.52 -6.08 -18.02
N ASN A 84 20.27 -6.50 -17.83
CA ASN A 84 19.12 -5.87 -18.49
C ASN A 84 18.38 -4.94 -17.52
N ARG A 85 18.90 -3.72 -17.39
CA ARG A 85 18.26 -2.66 -16.59
C ARG A 85 17.08 -2.04 -17.32
N LEU A 86 15.95 -1.95 -16.62
CA LEU A 86 14.76 -1.23 -17.03
C LEU A 86 14.51 -0.10 -16.03
N LEU A 87 14.36 1.13 -16.53
CA LEU A 87 14.11 2.29 -15.68
C LEU A 87 12.66 2.29 -15.18
N ALA A 88 11.70 2.13 -16.09
CA ALA A 88 10.28 2.04 -15.73
C ALA A 88 9.56 0.93 -16.50
N ASP A 89 8.78 0.14 -15.75
CA ASP A 89 7.89 -0.91 -16.23
C ASP A 89 6.44 -0.41 -16.20
N LEU A 90 5.91 -0.02 -17.37
CA LEU A 90 4.54 0.46 -17.52
C LEU A 90 3.52 -0.67 -17.45
N ASP A 91 3.94 -1.94 -17.41
CA ASP A 91 3.04 -3.06 -17.17
C ASP A 91 2.63 -3.15 -15.70
N SER A 92 3.46 -2.68 -14.75
CA SER A 92 3.10 -2.60 -13.32
C SER A 92 2.03 -1.54 -13.01
N ASN A 93 1.35 -1.62 -11.87
CA ASN A 93 0.37 -0.60 -11.45
C ASN A 93 1.05 0.71 -10.96
N ALA A 94 2.36 0.87 -11.15
CA ALA A 94 3.05 2.14 -11.03
C ALA A 94 2.55 3.17 -12.05
N TRP A 95 2.01 2.70 -13.18
CA TRP A 95 1.50 3.52 -14.28
C TRP A 95 0.05 3.14 -14.65
N PRO A 96 -0.80 4.11 -15.05
CA PRO A 96 -0.56 5.56 -15.03
C PRO A 96 -0.48 6.16 -13.62
N GLN A 97 0.43 7.12 -13.39
CA GLN A 97 0.69 7.67 -12.05
C GLN A 97 -0.57 8.30 -11.42
N THR A 98 -1.35 9.06 -12.19
CA THR A 98 -2.62 9.63 -11.71
C THR A 98 -3.62 8.54 -11.32
N GLY A 99 -3.70 7.45 -12.09
CA GLY A 99 -4.56 6.30 -11.81
C GLY A 99 -4.12 5.54 -10.55
N ARG A 100 -2.81 5.34 -10.39
CA ARG A 100 -2.19 4.74 -9.20
C ARG A 100 -2.52 5.52 -7.94
N ASN A 101 -2.33 6.84 -7.95
CA ASN A 101 -2.58 7.67 -6.77
C ASN A 101 -4.06 7.66 -6.35
N LYS A 102 -5.00 7.67 -7.31
CA LYS A 102 -6.43 7.51 -7.03
C LYS A 102 -6.73 6.17 -6.36
N ALA A 103 -6.15 5.08 -6.87
CA ALA A 103 -6.32 3.75 -6.28
C ALA A 103 -5.79 3.69 -4.84
N LEU A 104 -4.55 4.16 -4.61
CA LEU A 104 -3.94 4.16 -3.29
C LEU A 104 -4.68 5.05 -2.29
N THR A 105 -5.26 6.18 -2.72
CA THR A 105 -6.12 7.01 -1.85
C THR A 105 -7.35 6.22 -1.37
N GLU A 106 -8.05 5.52 -2.26
CA GLU A 106 -9.22 4.72 -1.86
C GLU A 106 -8.84 3.52 -0.98
N ILE A 107 -7.70 2.87 -1.24
CA ILE A 107 -7.17 1.79 -0.39
C ILE A 107 -6.84 2.32 1.01
N ARG A 108 -6.17 3.48 1.09
CA ARG A 108 -5.80 4.15 2.35
C ARG A 108 -7.03 4.46 3.22
N ARG A 109 -8.17 4.84 2.63
CA ARG A 109 -9.41 5.16 3.39
C ARG A 109 -9.93 3.99 4.23
N ALA A 110 -9.61 2.77 3.85
CA ALA A 110 -9.97 1.58 4.61
C ALA A 110 -8.89 1.17 5.63
N TRP A 111 -7.73 1.84 5.66
CA TRP A 111 -6.50 1.38 6.31
C TRP A 111 -6.05 -0.01 5.86
N ALA A 112 -6.37 -0.39 4.62
CA ALA A 112 -6.06 -1.70 4.08
C ALA A 112 -4.62 -1.75 3.54
N PRO A 113 -3.82 -2.78 3.86
CA PRO A 113 -2.64 -3.09 3.08
C PRO A 113 -3.03 -3.64 1.71
N HIS A 114 -2.07 -3.59 0.79
CA HIS A 114 -2.17 -4.11 -0.57
C HIS A 114 -1.32 -5.37 -0.72
N LEU A 115 -1.88 -6.44 -1.31
CA LEU A 115 -1.18 -7.68 -1.63
C LEU A 115 -1.27 -7.96 -3.13
N CYS A 116 -0.17 -8.41 -3.73
CA CYS A 116 -0.12 -8.75 -5.16
C CYS A 116 0.98 -9.78 -5.48
N GLY A 117 1.12 -10.14 -6.75
CA GLY A 117 2.19 -10.99 -7.27
C GLY A 117 2.83 -10.36 -8.51
N ASP A 118 2.91 -11.12 -9.61
CA ASP A 118 3.33 -10.71 -10.96
C ASP A 118 4.82 -10.34 -11.11
N GLN A 119 5.40 -9.60 -10.17
CA GLN A 119 6.74 -9.02 -10.33
C GLN A 119 7.89 -10.00 -10.11
N HIS A 120 7.63 -11.28 -9.78
CA HIS A 120 8.67 -12.32 -9.57
C HIS A 120 9.83 -11.90 -8.65
N LEU A 121 9.59 -10.92 -7.79
CA LEU A 121 10.49 -10.36 -6.80
C LEU A 121 9.64 -10.08 -5.58
N ALA A 122 9.97 -10.72 -4.46
CA ALA A 122 9.28 -10.40 -3.22
C ALA A 122 9.72 -9.02 -2.74
N VAL A 123 8.77 -8.13 -2.46
CA VAL A 123 9.05 -6.84 -1.83
C VAL A 123 7.97 -6.47 -0.84
N VAL A 124 8.37 -5.82 0.26
CA VAL A 124 7.46 -5.04 1.10
C VAL A 124 7.84 -3.57 0.92
N VAL A 125 6.85 -2.76 0.55
CA VAL A 125 7.02 -1.33 0.39
C VAL A 125 5.99 -0.57 1.21
N LYS A 126 6.33 0.63 1.63
CA LYS A 126 5.38 1.61 2.11
C LYS A 126 5.19 2.68 1.04
N HIS A 127 3.97 2.78 0.50
CA HIS A 127 3.70 3.70 -0.60
C HIS A 127 3.64 5.16 -0.12
N GLY A 128 4.12 6.09 -0.95
CA GLY A 128 3.75 7.50 -0.89
C GLY A 128 2.77 7.86 -2.01
N ILE A 129 1.82 8.73 -1.70
CA ILE A 129 0.80 9.30 -2.58
C ILE A 129 1.13 10.78 -2.77
N ASN A 130 0.96 11.58 -1.71
CA ASN A 130 1.33 13.01 -1.73
C ASN A 130 2.74 13.18 -1.17
N GLU A 131 2.99 12.61 0.01
CA GLU A 131 4.26 12.65 0.73
C GLU A 131 4.93 11.28 0.77
N GLN A 132 6.18 11.22 1.25
CA GLN A 132 6.81 9.92 1.52
C GLN A 132 6.04 9.18 2.62
N ARG A 133 5.77 7.89 2.37
CA ARG A 133 5.13 6.95 3.31
C ARG A 133 3.71 7.29 3.75
N ASP A 134 2.99 8.21 3.08
CA ASP A 134 1.63 8.58 3.48
C ASP A 134 0.51 7.67 2.92
N GLY A 135 0.85 6.69 2.08
CA GLY A 135 -0.06 5.69 1.51
C GLY A 135 -0.01 4.35 2.25
N PRO A 136 -0.68 3.28 1.78
CA PRO A 136 -0.70 1.97 2.44
C PRO A 136 0.61 1.18 2.31
N TYR A 137 0.78 0.13 3.12
CA TYR A 137 1.81 -0.89 2.89
C TYR A 137 1.40 -1.79 1.72
N GLY A 138 2.37 -2.18 0.90
CA GLY A 138 2.23 -3.14 -0.18
C GLY A 138 3.15 -4.34 0.03
N PHE A 139 2.65 -5.55 -0.16
CA PHE A 139 3.45 -6.78 -0.18
C PHE A 139 3.26 -7.51 -1.51
N THR A 140 4.33 -7.60 -2.28
CA THR A 140 4.39 -8.43 -3.48
C THR A 140 4.97 -9.79 -3.10
N SER A 141 4.17 -10.85 -3.25
CA SER A 141 4.62 -12.22 -2.99
C SER A 141 5.64 -12.65 -4.06
N PRO A 142 6.65 -13.48 -3.70
CA PRO A 142 7.49 -14.12 -4.69
C PRO A 142 6.67 -15.04 -5.60
N ALA A 143 7.23 -15.38 -6.77
CA ALA A 143 6.74 -16.50 -7.55
C ALA A 143 7.04 -17.82 -6.82
N ILE A 144 6.11 -18.78 -6.86
CA ILE A 144 6.30 -20.11 -6.26
C ILE A 144 7.51 -20.84 -6.87
N VAL A 145 7.72 -20.65 -8.17
CA VAL A 145 8.88 -21.15 -8.92
C VAL A 145 9.34 -20.05 -9.87
N ASN A 146 10.62 -19.68 -9.81
CA ASN A 146 11.18 -18.58 -10.61
C ASN A 146 12.30 -19.03 -11.57
N THR A 147 11.97 -19.95 -12.47
CA THR A 147 12.93 -20.56 -13.42
C THR A 147 13.15 -19.73 -14.68
N ILE A 148 12.15 -18.97 -15.13
CA ILE A 148 12.17 -18.34 -16.46
C ILE A 148 12.64 -16.88 -16.39
N TYR A 149 11.99 -16.04 -15.58
CA TYR A 149 12.17 -14.59 -15.64
C TYR A 149 12.46 -13.99 -14.27
N GLY A 150 13.75 -13.80 -13.98
CA GLY A 150 14.23 -13.22 -12.73
C GLY A 150 14.16 -11.71 -12.72
N ARG A 151 13.95 -11.13 -11.55
CA ARG A 151 13.83 -9.69 -11.34
C ARG A 151 14.58 -9.31 -10.06
N TRP A 152 15.16 -8.11 -10.04
CA TRP A 152 15.96 -7.62 -8.91
C TRP A 152 15.64 -6.17 -8.58
N TRP A 153 15.64 -5.86 -7.29
CA TRP A 153 15.78 -4.50 -6.77
C TRP A 153 17.26 -4.16 -6.70
N TRP A 154 17.71 -3.15 -7.45
CA TRP A 154 19.13 -2.80 -7.52
C TRP A 154 19.29 -1.30 -7.81
N PRO A 155 19.21 -0.41 -6.80
CA PRO A 155 19.43 1.01 -6.99
C PRO A 155 20.75 1.28 -7.72
N GLU A 156 20.77 2.30 -8.58
CA GLU A 156 21.91 2.55 -9.48
C GLU A 156 23.18 2.98 -8.73
N ASP A 157 23.03 3.69 -7.62
CA ASP A 157 24.15 4.10 -6.76
C ASP A 157 24.52 3.06 -5.70
N GLU A 158 23.80 1.92 -5.67
CA GLU A 158 23.95 0.81 -4.73
C GLU A 158 23.97 1.24 -3.25
N LYS A 159 23.22 2.29 -2.92
CA LYS A 159 23.11 2.84 -1.56
C LYS A 159 21.72 2.65 -0.97
N PRO A 160 21.61 2.67 0.39
CA PRO A 160 20.32 2.86 1.02
C PRO A 160 19.70 4.20 0.62
N GLY A 161 18.38 4.23 0.56
CA GLY A 161 17.64 5.48 0.45
C GLY A 161 17.66 6.24 1.78
N PRO A 162 17.25 7.52 1.81
CA PRO A 162 17.05 8.22 3.07
C PRO A 162 16.14 7.44 4.03
N ASN A 163 16.39 7.57 5.34
CA ASN A 163 15.65 6.84 6.36
C ASN A 163 15.66 5.31 6.15
N PRO A 164 16.82 4.64 6.02
CA PRO A 164 16.86 3.19 5.84
C PRO A 164 16.19 2.48 7.01
N VAL A 165 15.68 1.26 6.77
CA VAL A 165 15.07 0.45 7.82
C VAL A 165 16.14 0.15 8.88
N PRO A 166 15.95 0.58 10.15
CA PRO A 166 16.96 0.40 11.19
C PRO A 166 17.32 -1.07 11.38
N ASN A 167 18.62 -1.36 11.46
CA ASN A 167 19.16 -2.72 11.65
C ASN A 167 18.74 -3.74 10.58
N SER A 168 18.32 -3.29 9.40
CA SER A 168 17.98 -4.19 8.30
C SER A 168 19.22 -4.95 7.81
N PRO A 169 19.12 -6.27 7.53
CA PRO A 169 20.18 -7.01 6.87
C PRO A 169 20.30 -6.67 5.37
N LEU A 170 19.38 -5.87 4.83
CA LEU A 170 19.31 -5.50 3.42
C LEU A 170 19.93 -4.10 3.20
N PRO A 171 20.92 -3.97 2.30
CA PRO A 171 21.67 -2.72 2.13
C PRO A 171 20.86 -1.58 1.48
N TRP A 172 19.79 -1.89 0.74
CA TRP A 172 19.08 -0.92 -0.10
C TRP A 172 17.64 -0.68 0.34
N THR A 173 17.45 -0.49 1.64
CA THR A 173 16.16 -0.07 2.23
C THR A 173 16.08 1.45 2.36
N GLY A 174 14.89 1.98 2.62
CA GLY A 174 14.66 3.43 2.79
C GLY A 174 13.80 4.05 1.69
N ASP A 175 13.80 5.37 1.62
CA ASP A 175 12.99 6.17 0.70
C ASP A 175 13.60 6.23 -0.70
N PHE A 176 12.80 5.93 -1.72
CA PHE A 176 13.18 6.02 -3.14
C PHE A 176 12.06 6.64 -3.96
N LEU A 177 12.40 6.98 -5.20
CA LEU A 177 11.45 7.20 -6.29
C LEU A 177 11.63 6.04 -7.27
N ASP A 178 10.53 5.40 -7.67
CA ASP A 178 10.60 4.47 -8.80
C ASP A 178 10.86 5.21 -10.12
N GLY A 179 11.04 4.46 -11.21
CA GLY A 179 11.31 5.03 -12.53
C GLY A 179 10.31 6.11 -12.96
N LEU A 180 9.05 6.00 -12.53
CA LEU A 180 7.94 6.91 -12.86
C LEU A 180 7.80 8.08 -11.88
N GLY A 181 8.69 8.16 -10.89
CA GLY A 181 8.68 9.19 -9.86
C GLY A 181 7.70 8.91 -8.72
N ASN A 182 7.14 7.69 -8.63
CA ASN A 182 6.31 7.35 -7.50
C ASN A 182 7.15 7.19 -6.25
N LYS A 183 6.65 7.75 -5.15
CA LYS A 183 7.25 7.65 -3.82
C LYS A 183 7.07 6.25 -3.28
N ILE A 184 8.18 5.59 -2.95
CA ILE A 184 8.20 4.30 -2.26
C ILE A 184 9.20 4.34 -1.12
N HIS A 185 8.90 3.63 -0.05
CA HIS A 185 9.85 3.30 0.99
C HIS A 185 10.04 1.79 0.99
N MET A 186 11.23 1.34 0.60
CA MET A 186 11.58 -0.07 0.49
C MET A 186 11.82 -0.63 1.89
N MET A 187 10.96 -1.54 2.35
CA MET A 187 11.08 -2.18 3.66
C MET A 187 11.94 -3.44 3.58
N ALA A 188 11.66 -4.30 2.60
CA ALA A 188 12.43 -5.51 2.32
C ALA A 188 12.26 -5.96 0.87
N TYR A 189 13.24 -6.71 0.38
CA TYR A 189 13.26 -7.30 -0.96
C TYR A 189 14.04 -8.62 -0.96
N ALA A 190 13.70 -9.56 -1.85
CA ALA A 190 14.38 -10.85 -1.97
C ALA A 190 15.01 -11.03 -3.36
N ASN A 191 16.21 -10.48 -3.55
CA ASN A 191 16.97 -10.66 -4.79
C ASN A 191 17.48 -12.11 -4.91
N PRO A 192 17.35 -12.77 -6.08
CA PRO A 192 17.96 -14.09 -6.29
C PRO A 192 19.48 -13.99 -6.34
N PRO A 193 20.22 -14.70 -5.45
CA PRO A 193 21.68 -14.68 -5.47
C PRO A 193 22.28 -15.38 -6.70
N ASP A 194 21.66 -16.49 -7.13
CA ASP A 194 22.07 -17.23 -8.32
C ASP A 194 20.87 -18.00 -8.89
N ARG A 195 20.42 -17.62 -10.08
CA ARG A 195 19.24 -18.22 -10.71
C ARG A 195 19.50 -19.61 -11.29
N ASN A 196 20.76 -19.96 -11.53
CA ASN A 196 21.12 -21.28 -12.06
C ASN A 196 21.03 -22.36 -10.98
N VAL A 197 21.12 -21.99 -9.70
CA VAL A 197 20.99 -22.89 -8.56
C VAL A 197 19.56 -22.86 -8.05
N GLU A 198 18.89 -24.03 -8.05
CA GLU A 198 17.46 -24.14 -7.69
C GLU A 198 17.12 -23.50 -6.34
N THR A 199 17.97 -23.67 -5.32
CA THR A 199 17.76 -23.12 -3.97
C THR A 199 18.09 -21.64 -3.82
N LYS A 200 18.59 -20.97 -4.88
CA LYS A 200 19.02 -19.56 -4.86
C LYS A 200 18.24 -18.67 -5.85
N ARG A 201 17.07 -19.13 -6.30
CA ARG A 201 16.20 -18.40 -7.25
C ARG A 201 15.29 -17.36 -6.61
N ALA A 202 15.34 -17.22 -5.28
CA ALA A 202 14.44 -16.37 -4.50
C ALA A 202 12.95 -16.62 -4.80
N ASP A 203 12.61 -17.86 -5.16
CA ASP A 203 11.24 -18.33 -5.30
C ASP A 203 10.71 -18.88 -3.98
N GLY A 204 9.39 -18.95 -3.85
CA GLY A 204 8.72 -19.40 -2.64
C GLY A 204 7.34 -18.79 -2.46
N PHE A 205 6.96 -18.47 -1.24
CA PHE A 205 5.59 -18.01 -0.94
C PHE A 205 5.55 -16.93 0.14
N GLY A 206 4.55 -16.05 0.04
CA GLY A 206 4.24 -15.07 1.05
C GLY A 206 3.06 -15.49 1.93
N ILE A 207 3.08 -15.08 3.20
CA ILE A 207 1.92 -15.16 4.10
C ILE A 207 1.66 -13.77 4.68
N ALA A 208 0.39 -13.34 4.70
CA ALA A 208 -0.03 -12.16 5.44
C ALA A 208 -0.94 -12.58 6.60
N ARG A 209 -0.47 -12.46 7.84
CA ARG A 209 -1.23 -12.80 9.05
C ARG A 209 -1.89 -11.57 9.62
N PHE A 210 -3.21 -11.64 9.81
CA PHE A 210 -4.01 -10.56 10.40
C PHE A 210 -4.34 -10.92 11.85
N ASN A 211 -3.69 -10.26 12.80
CA ASN A 211 -4.03 -10.39 14.21
C ASN A 211 -5.13 -9.38 14.56
N LYS A 212 -6.37 -9.86 14.63
CA LYS A 212 -7.54 -9.01 14.90
C LYS A 212 -7.56 -8.42 16.31
N LEU A 213 -6.93 -9.10 17.27
CA LEU A 213 -6.86 -8.66 18.67
C LEU A 213 -5.86 -7.51 18.82
N THR A 214 -4.65 -7.66 18.27
CA THR A 214 -3.59 -6.65 18.39
C THR A 214 -3.63 -5.60 17.27
N ARG A 215 -4.49 -5.77 16.27
CA ARG A 215 -4.60 -4.93 15.07
C ARG A 215 -3.27 -4.83 14.30
N GLN A 216 -2.53 -5.93 14.27
CA GLN A 216 -1.27 -6.03 13.53
C GLN A 216 -1.43 -6.89 12.29
N VAL A 217 -0.66 -6.53 11.25
CA VAL A 217 -0.49 -7.35 10.05
C VAL A 217 0.97 -7.75 9.97
N THR A 218 1.24 -9.05 9.90
CA THR A 218 2.58 -9.60 9.72
C THR A 218 2.71 -10.15 8.31
N PHE A 219 3.65 -9.60 7.54
CA PHE A 219 4.06 -10.15 6.26
C PHE A 219 5.23 -11.09 6.48
N GLU A 220 5.11 -12.30 5.97
CA GLU A 220 6.13 -13.33 5.97
C GLU A 220 6.50 -13.68 4.53
N CYS A 221 7.76 -14.02 4.28
CA CYS A 221 8.23 -14.40 2.96
C CYS A 221 9.23 -15.54 3.06
N TRP A 222 8.82 -16.71 2.56
CA TRP A 222 9.53 -17.96 2.75
C TRP A 222 10.16 -18.43 1.44
N PRO A 223 11.44 -18.83 1.43
CA PRO A 223 12.02 -19.58 0.32
C PRO A 223 11.26 -20.88 0.05
N ARG A 224 11.20 -21.32 -1.22
CA ARG A 224 10.47 -22.52 -1.65
C ARG A 224 10.80 -23.78 -0.84
N PHE A 225 12.06 -23.92 -0.42
CA PHE A 225 12.58 -25.08 0.29
C PHE A 225 12.78 -24.86 1.79
N ALA A 226 12.28 -23.74 2.33
CA ALA A 226 12.39 -23.48 3.76
C ALA A 226 11.54 -24.49 4.55
N SER A 227 12.09 -24.99 5.65
CA SER A 227 11.30 -25.66 6.68
C SER A 227 10.74 -24.61 7.62
N VAL A 228 9.41 -24.47 7.65
CA VAL A 228 8.72 -23.51 8.54
C VAL A 228 8.93 -23.83 10.03
N ASP A 229 9.27 -25.08 10.36
CA ASP A 229 9.56 -25.51 11.74
C ASP A 229 10.86 -24.89 12.28
N ASN A 230 11.73 -24.37 11.40
CA ASN A 230 12.95 -23.65 11.80
C ASN A 230 12.66 -22.21 12.26
N GLY A 231 11.40 -21.79 12.30
CA GLY A 231 10.97 -20.47 12.74
C GLY A 231 11.36 -19.34 11.79
N ASP A 232 11.26 -18.11 12.29
CA ASP A 232 11.41 -16.89 11.49
C ASP A 232 12.76 -16.74 10.80
N GLY A 233 13.82 -17.35 11.36
CA GLY A 233 15.17 -17.33 10.77
C GLY A 233 15.28 -18.06 9.42
N ALA A 234 14.29 -18.86 9.03
CA ALA A 234 14.25 -19.53 7.73
C ALA A 234 13.56 -18.72 6.63
N GLN A 235 13.02 -17.53 6.95
CA GLN A 235 12.47 -16.59 5.96
C GLN A 235 13.58 -15.90 5.16
N PHE A 236 13.21 -15.19 4.09
CA PHE A 236 14.16 -14.31 3.41
C PHE A 236 14.65 -13.19 4.36
N PRO A 237 15.90 -12.72 4.21
CA PRO A 237 16.40 -11.61 5.01
C PRO A 237 15.48 -10.38 4.96
N GLY A 238 15.20 -9.78 6.12
CA GLY A 238 14.30 -8.64 6.26
C GLY A 238 12.85 -9.00 6.62
N TRP A 239 12.49 -10.29 6.59
CA TRP A 239 11.21 -10.80 7.09
C TRP A 239 11.37 -11.58 8.40
N PRO A 240 10.30 -11.71 9.22
CA PRO A 240 8.96 -11.15 9.03
C PRO A 240 8.90 -9.64 9.30
N ILE A 241 7.92 -8.96 8.69
CA ILE A 241 7.62 -7.54 8.92
C ILE A 241 6.24 -7.42 9.55
N THR A 242 6.16 -6.87 10.76
CA THR A 242 4.90 -6.61 11.45
C THR A 242 4.62 -5.11 11.50
N VAL A 243 3.44 -4.69 11.07
CA VAL A 243 2.98 -3.29 11.07
C VAL A 243 1.66 -3.14 11.80
N ASN A 244 1.40 -1.97 12.38
CA ASN A 244 0.06 -1.67 12.87
C ASN A 244 -0.87 -1.43 11.67
N TYR A 245 -2.09 -1.96 11.73
CA TYR A 245 -3.09 -1.76 10.70
C TYR A 245 -3.37 -0.28 10.40
N ARG A 246 -3.40 0.55 11.46
CA ARG A 246 -3.63 1.99 11.37
C ARG A 246 -2.54 2.70 10.56
N ASP A 247 -1.33 2.17 10.57
CA ASP A 247 -0.18 2.76 9.87
C ASP A 247 -0.36 2.71 8.35
N ASN A 248 -1.35 1.98 7.80
CA ASN A 248 -1.72 2.05 6.38
C ASN A 248 -2.21 3.44 5.93
N ASP A 249 -2.53 4.33 6.87
CA ASP A 249 -2.63 5.76 6.64
C ASP A 249 -1.45 6.45 7.32
N GLY A 250 -0.36 6.63 6.57
CA GLY A 250 0.88 7.20 7.10
C GLY A 250 0.92 8.72 7.09
N ARG A 251 -0.22 9.39 6.87
CA ARG A 251 -0.29 10.85 6.92
C ARG A 251 0.10 11.34 8.33
N LYS A 252 0.84 12.44 8.38
CA LYS A 252 1.20 13.07 9.66
C LYS A 252 -0.05 13.60 10.34
N VAL A 253 -0.35 13.09 11.54
CA VAL A 253 -1.46 13.58 12.37
C VAL A 253 -1.18 15.02 12.79
N VAL A 254 -2.16 15.90 12.57
CA VAL A 254 -2.12 17.32 12.94
C VAL A 254 -2.87 17.58 14.25
N GLY A 255 -3.84 16.73 14.58
CA GLY A 255 -4.57 16.78 15.84
C GLY A 255 -5.57 15.63 15.93
N TYR A 256 -6.36 15.63 17.01
CA TYR A 256 -7.39 14.63 17.24
C TYR A 256 -8.74 15.28 17.47
N LEU A 257 -9.79 14.66 16.96
CA LEU A 257 -11.17 15.02 17.34
C LEU A 257 -11.48 14.49 18.75
N PRO A 258 -12.54 14.98 19.41
CA PRO A 258 -13.02 14.41 20.66
C PRO A 258 -13.20 12.89 20.57
N GLU A 259 -12.88 12.19 21.67
CA GLU A 259 -13.11 10.74 21.74
C GLU A 259 -14.59 10.44 21.56
N ILE A 260 -14.88 9.48 20.69
CA ILE A 260 -16.23 8.95 20.49
C ILE A 260 -16.38 7.70 21.34
N VAL A 261 -17.44 7.67 22.16
CA VAL A 261 -17.82 6.52 22.99
C VAL A 261 -19.15 5.98 22.49
N ALA A 262 -19.15 4.82 21.84
CA ALA A 262 -20.36 4.14 21.38
C ALA A 262 -20.93 3.26 22.51
N ALA A 263 -21.87 3.80 23.29
CA ALA A 263 -22.57 3.02 24.31
C ALA A 263 -23.54 2.05 23.62
N GLY A 264 -23.37 0.75 23.86
CA GLY A 264 -24.19 -0.31 23.25
C GLY A 264 -23.56 -1.02 22.05
N GLU A 265 -22.42 -0.54 21.53
CA GLU A 265 -21.67 -1.19 20.45
C GLU A 265 -20.20 -1.36 20.84
N THR A 266 -19.64 -2.54 20.64
CA THR A 266 -18.28 -2.89 21.08
C THR A 266 -17.19 -2.51 20.08
N LYS A 267 -17.51 -2.44 18.79
CA LYS A 267 -16.56 -2.14 17.70
C LYS A 267 -17.28 -1.34 16.61
N PRO A 268 -17.73 -0.11 16.90
CA PRO A 268 -18.43 0.71 15.91
C PRO A 268 -17.58 0.98 14.67
N VAL A 269 -18.26 1.24 13.55
CA VAL A 269 -17.66 1.76 12.32
C VAL A 269 -17.71 3.28 12.37
N ILE A 270 -16.56 3.91 12.18
CA ILE A 270 -16.37 5.35 12.29
C ILE A 270 -15.83 5.89 10.98
N GLN A 271 -16.49 6.91 10.44
CA GLN A 271 -16.07 7.66 9.27
C GLN A 271 -15.75 9.10 9.67
N VAL A 272 -14.65 9.62 9.14
CA VAL A 272 -14.26 11.03 9.31
C VAL A 272 -14.23 11.71 7.95
N ILE A 273 -14.86 12.89 7.87
CA ILE A 273 -14.98 13.69 6.65
C ILE A 273 -14.39 15.07 6.93
N ASP A 274 -13.51 15.56 6.06
CA ASP A 274 -13.06 16.96 6.06
C ASP A 274 -14.16 17.83 5.42
N ASN A 275 -14.74 18.76 6.19
CA ASN A 275 -15.88 19.55 5.73
C ASN A 275 -15.52 20.55 4.63
N ARG A 276 -14.25 20.94 4.52
CA ARG A 276 -13.79 21.89 3.49
C ARG A 276 -13.72 21.24 2.12
N THR A 277 -13.28 19.99 2.05
CA THR A 277 -13.10 19.25 0.79
C THR A 277 -14.22 18.26 0.51
N ASN A 278 -15.09 18.00 1.50
CA ASN A 278 -16.05 16.90 1.51
C ASN A 278 -15.37 15.53 1.30
N GLU A 279 -14.08 15.42 1.64
CA GLU A 279 -13.32 14.20 1.47
C GLU A 279 -13.54 13.28 2.67
N ILE A 280 -13.94 12.03 2.41
CA ILE A 280 -13.83 10.96 3.41
C ILE A 280 -12.34 10.70 3.65
N LEU A 281 -11.85 11.06 4.83
CA LEU A 281 -10.46 10.81 5.21
C LEU A 281 -10.21 9.32 5.39
N TYR A 282 -11.14 8.64 6.06
CA TYR A 282 -11.17 7.19 6.25
C TYR A 282 -12.54 6.73 6.80
N THR A 283 -12.83 5.44 6.64
CA THR A 283 -13.91 4.73 7.35
C THR A 283 -13.35 3.43 7.91
N VAL A 284 -13.40 3.27 9.23
CA VAL A 284 -12.71 2.18 9.94
C VAL A 284 -13.57 1.55 11.02
N ARG A 285 -13.42 0.23 11.21
CA ARG A 285 -13.95 -0.43 12.41
C ARG A 285 -12.98 -0.22 13.57
N SER A 286 -13.48 0.30 14.69
CA SER A 286 -12.68 0.43 15.91
C SER A 286 -12.36 -0.93 16.53
N ASP A 287 -11.34 -0.96 17.37
CA ASP A 287 -10.93 -2.13 18.17
C ASP A 287 -11.69 -2.22 19.51
N SER A 288 -12.34 -1.13 19.93
CA SER A 288 -13.15 -1.05 21.14
C SER A 288 -14.35 -0.11 20.93
N ASN A 289 -15.19 0.04 21.95
CA ASN A 289 -16.32 0.97 21.94
C ASN A 289 -15.89 2.44 22.04
N ARG A 290 -14.58 2.69 22.18
CA ARG A 290 -13.97 4.00 22.22
C ARG A 290 -13.05 4.18 21.02
N PHE A 291 -13.08 5.37 20.44
CA PHE A 291 -12.17 5.71 19.36
C PHE A 291 -11.93 7.20 19.34
N ARG A 292 -10.66 7.58 19.30
CA ARG A 292 -10.25 8.95 19.13
C ARG A 292 -9.83 9.19 17.68
N PRO A 293 -10.60 9.92 16.87
CA PRO A 293 -10.29 10.08 15.45
C PRO A 293 -9.06 10.98 15.22
N PRO A 294 -7.97 10.48 14.61
CA PRO A 294 -6.90 11.36 14.12
C PRO A 294 -7.36 12.16 12.90
N VAL A 295 -6.87 13.39 12.76
CA VAL A 295 -7.04 14.21 11.56
C VAL A 295 -5.72 14.78 11.08
N TYR A 296 -5.66 15.10 9.79
CA TYR A 296 -4.42 15.40 9.06
C TYR A 296 -4.38 16.85 8.55
N SER A 297 -5.31 17.67 9.01
CA SER A 297 -5.46 19.09 8.69
C SER A 297 -6.11 19.82 9.86
N GLN A 298 -5.95 21.14 9.90
CA GLN A 298 -6.78 22.01 10.71
C GLN A 298 -8.14 22.22 10.03
N GLY A 299 -9.18 22.57 10.79
CA GLY A 299 -10.51 22.87 10.23
C GLY A 299 -11.63 22.19 11.00
N THR A 300 -12.78 22.04 10.33
CA THR A 300 -13.96 21.34 10.88
C THR A 300 -14.18 20.01 10.17
N PHE A 301 -14.66 19.05 10.93
CA PHE A 301 -14.83 17.68 10.50
C PHE A 301 -16.21 17.17 10.89
N THR A 302 -16.70 16.23 10.10
CA THR A 302 -17.91 15.46 10.39
C THR A 302 -17.51 14.03 10.72
N VAL A 303 -18.04 13.51 11.83
CA VAL A 303 -17.88 12.11 12.23
C VAL A 303 -19.20 11.40 12.09
N LYS A 304 -19.21 10.31 11.33
CA LYS A 304 -20.36 9.41 11.21
C LYS A 304 -20.05 8.06 11.86
N VAL A 305 -21.05 7.47 12.52
CA VAL A 305 -20.88 6.24 13.30
C VAL A 305 -22.03 5.27 13.03
N GLY A 306 -21.74 3.98 12.96
CA GLY A 306 -22.75 2.91 12.90
C GLY A 306 -22.18 1.53 13.21
N ILE A 307 -22.98 0.47 13.01
CA ILE A 307 -22.61 -0.91 13.39
C ILE A 307 -21.75 -1.56 12.31
N ASN A 308 -22.23 -1.57 11.07
CA ASN A 308 -21.55 -2.15 9.91
C ASN A 308 -21.15 -1.11 8.86
N LYS A 309 -21.80 0.05 8.90
CA LYS A 309 -21.62 1.20 8.02
C LYS A 309 -21.69 2.46 8.87
N PRO A 310 -21.17 3.61 8.41
CA PRO A 310 -21.23 4.87 9.14
C PRO A 310 -22.58 5.59 8.89
N ASP A 311 -23.70 4.96 9.24
CA ASP A 311 -25.05 5.36 8.78
C ASP A 311 -26.09 5.62 9.90
N LEU A 312 -25.71 5.52 11.18
CA LEU A 312 -26.68 5.64 12.29
C LEU A 312 -26.62 7.00 13.01
N LYS A 313 -25.42 7.51 13.27
CA LYS A 313 -25.20 8.76 14.02
C LYS A 313 -24.26 9.67 13.24
N THR A 314 -24.50 10.97 13.30
CA THR A 314 -23.67 12.01 12.69
C THR A 314 -23.40 13.11 13.70
N ILE A 315 -22.13 13.54 13.79
CA ILE A 315 -21.69 14.67 14.60
C ILE A 315 -20.94 15.62 13.67
N GLU A 316 -21.40 16.85 13.56
CA GLU A 316 -20.85 17.84 12.64
C GLU A 316 -20.05 18.91 13.40
N GLY A 317 -19.18 19.61 12.67
CA GLY A 317 -18.47 20.79 13.19
C GLY A 317 -17.38 20.49 14.22
N LEU A 318 -16.90 19.24 14.32
CA LEU A 318 -15.83 18.89 15.25
C LEU A 318 -14.51 19.52 14.80
N GLN A 319 -13.74 20.02 15.76
CA GLN A 319 -12.44 20.63 15.50
C GLN A 319 -11.34 19.80 16.18
N PRO A 320 -10.13 19.76 15.58
CA PRO A 320 -8.99 19.12 16.21
C PRO A 320 -8.61 19.88 17.48
N ASN A 321 -8.31 19.11 18.52
CA ASN A 321 -7.73 19.60 19.76
C ASN A 321 -6.50 18.78 20.13
N ASP A 322 -5.77 19.25 21.14
CA ASP A 322 -4.67 18.48 21.72
C ASP A 322 -5.19 17.15 22.28
N ALA A 323 -4.34 16.12 22.20
CA ALA A 323 -4.65 14.74 22.57
C ALA A 323 -5.11 14.52 24.03
N ASN A 324 -5.28 15.56 24.86
CA ASN A 324 -5.78 15.47 26.24
C ASN A 324 -6.91 16.46 26.56
N ALA A 325 -7.40 17.25 25.59
CA ALA A 325 -8.08 18.52 25.90
C ALA A 325 -9.62 18.55 25.77
N SER A 326 -10.30 17.48 25.36
CA SER A 326 -11.77 17.51 25.17
C SER A 326 -12.52 16.37 25.86
N GLN A 327 -13.70 16.69 26.39
CA GLN A 327 -14.63 15.69 26.92
C GLN A 327 -15.06 14.70 25.82
N PRO A 328 -15.17 13.40 26.15
CA PRO A 328 -15.70 12.41 25.21
C PRO A 328 -17.14 12.71 24.81
N ILE A 329 -17.49 12.37 23.57
CA ILE A 329 -18.85 12.42 23.05
C ILE A 329 -19.43 11.01 23.12
N THR A 330 -20.44 10.82 23.97
CA THR A 330 -21.13 9.53 24.11
C THR A 330 -22.32 9.45 23.17
N LEU A 331 -22.37 8.39 22.37
CA LEU A 331 -23.47 8.06 21.46
C LEU A 331 -24.12 6.76 21.91
N THR A 332 -25.43 6.79 22.17
CA THR A 332 -26.21 5.58 22.49
C THR A 332 -26.74 4.93 21.22
N PHE A 333 -26.45 3.63 21.06
CA PHE A 333 -26.84 2.80 19.92
C PHE A 333 -28.11 2.00 20.20
#